data_AF-A0A1P8LXN2-F1
#
_entry.id   AF-A0A1P8LXN2-F1
#
_cell.length_a   1.000
_cell.length_b   1.000
_cell.length_c   1.000
_cell.angle_alpha   90.00
_cell.angle_beta   90.00
_cell.angle_gamma   90.00
#
_symmetry.space_group_name_H-M   'P 1'
#
loop_
_entity.id
_entity.type
_entity.pdbx_description
1 polymer ?
#
loop_
_entity_poly.entity_id
_entity_poly.type
_entity_poly.pdbx_seq_one_letter_code
_entity_poly.pdbx_strand_id
1 'polypeptide(L)'
;MQMNAELQRLRALAAMMANAETTLDVARRTLRECSAALLRTGEATLAEVSEATGLNQGELLDLLSRNHPGREPVWNKPRPGGLS
;
A
#
# COMPACT_ATOMS: atom_id res chain seq x y z
N MET A 1 -16.53 -43.41 -1.56
CA MET A 1 -16.18 -42.31 -2.48
C MET A 1 -14.74 -41.94 -2.22
N GLN A 2 -13.80 -42.38 -3.07
CA GLN A 2 -12.40 -41.94 -2.96
C GLN A 2 -12.36 -40.49 -3.43
N MET A 3 -12.24 -39.55 -2.49
CA MET A 3 -12.08 -38.14 -2.79
C MET A 3 -10.86 -37.98 -3.70
N ASN A 4 -11.04 -37.36 -4.87
CA ASN A 4 -9.98 -37.20 -5.85
C ASN A 4 -8.81 -36.41 -5.22
N ALA A 5 -7.65 -37.06 -5.06
CA ALA A 5 -6.48 -36.50 -4.40
C ALA A 5 -5.95 -35.24 -5.11
N GLU A 6 -6.02 -35.20 -6.44
CA GLU A 6 -5.65 -34.04 -7.24
C GLU A 6 -6.59 -32.85 -6.99
N LEU A 7 -7.90 -33.13 -6.83
CA LEU A 7 -8.87 -32.07 -6.49
C LEU A 7 -8.61 -31.50 -5.09
N GLN A 8 -8.22 -32.33 -4.13
CA GLN A 8 -7.85 -31.86 -2.78
C GLN A 8 -6.56 -31.03 -2.80
N ARG A 9 -5.57 -31.46 -3.58
CA ARG A 9 -4.33 -30.70 -3.81
C ARG A 9 -4.61 -29.33 -4.44
N LEU A 10 -5.49 -29.28 -5.44
CA LEU A 10 -5.88 -28.03 -6.10
C LEU A 10 -6.59 -27.07 -5.13
N ARG A 11 -7.49 -27.58 -4.28
CA ARG A 11 -8.14 -26.77 -3.23
C ARG A 11 -7.16 -26.22 -2.21
N ALA A 12 -6.18 -27.04 -1.79
CA ALA A 12 -5.14 -26.59 -0.87
C ALA A 12 -4.27 -25.48 -1.48
N LEU A 13 -3.88 -25.61 -2.75
CA LEU A 13 -3.12 -24.58 -3.47
C LEU A 13 -3.91 -23.27 -3.57
N ALA A 14 -5.19 -23.34 -3.94
CA ALA A 14 -6.05 -22.15 -4.00
C ALA A 14 -6.18 -21.45 -2.64
N ALA A 15 -6.34 -22.21 -1.56
CA ALA A 15 -6.39 -21.64 -0.21
C ALA A 15 -5.07 -20.98 0.20
N MET A 16 -3.93 -21.58 -0.15
CA MET A 16 -2.61 -20.96 0.09
C MET A 16 -2.44 -19.66 -0.68
N MET A 17 -2.88 -19.60 -1.94
CA MET A 17 -2.84 -18.37 -2.74
C MET A 17 -3.69 -17.27 -2.10
N ALA A 18 -4.94 -17.56 -1.72
CA ALA A 18 -5.82 -16.58 -1.08
C ALA A 18 -5.25 -16.06 0.25
N ASN A 19 -4.62 -16.92 1.04
CA ASN A 19 -3.95 -16.52 2.27
C ASN A 19 -2.71 -15.65 2.00
N ALA A 20 -1.93 -15.99 0.97
CA ALA A 20 -0.77 -15.20 0.56
C ALA A 20 -1.19 -13.81 0.05
N GLU A 21 -2.27 -13.72 -0.73
CA GLU A 21 -2.86 -12.46 -1.18
C GLU A 21 -3.32 -11.60 -0.01
N THR A 22 -4.06 -12.17 0.94
CA THR A 22 -4.49 -11.47 2.16
C THR A 22 -3.29 -10.95 2.96
N THR A 23 -2.25 -11.77 3.11
CA THR A 23 -1.02 -11.40 3.82
C THR A 23 -0.30 -10.25 3.11
N LEU A 24 -0.22 -10.31 1.78
CA LEU A 24 0.40 -9.28 0.96
C LEU A 24 -0.36 -7.95 1.03
N ASP A 25 -1.69 -7.99 1.05
CA ASP A 25 -2.52 -6.80 1.18
C ASP A 25 -2.32 -6.11 2.54
N VAL A 26 -2.26 -6.89 3.62
CA VAL A 26 -1.93 -6.37 4.96
C VAL A 26 -0.53 -5.75 4.96
N ALA A 27 0.47 -6.45 4.42
CA ALA A 27 1.84 -5.95 4.35
C ALA A 27 1.94 -4.64 3.55
N ARG A 28 1.27 -4.55 2.40
CA ARG A 28 1.21 -3.33 1.56
C ARG A 28 0.54 -2.18 2.29
N ARG A 29 -0.56 -2.45 3.00
CA ARG A 29 -1.25 -1.44 3.81
C ARG A 29 -0.34 -0.90 4.92
N THR A 30 0.31 -1.77 5.67
CA THR A 30 1.24 -1.39 6.74
C THR A 30 2.42 -0.60 6.19
N LEU A 31 3.05 -1.08 5.10
CA LEU A 31 4.15 -0.39 4.43
C LEU A 31 3.75 1.04 4.07
N ARG A 32 2.60 1.21 3.44
CA ARG A 32 2.05 2.52 3.08
C ARG A 32 1.82 3.41 4.30
N GLU A 33 1.23 2.89 5.37
CA GLU A 33 0.95 3.64 6.60
C GLU A 33 2.26 4.12 7.26
N CYS A 34 3.27 3.26 7.35
CA CYS A 34 4.59 3.60 7.86
C CYS A 34 5.31 4.64 6.98
N SER A 35 5.36 4.42 5.66
CA SER A 35 5.96 5.36 4.71
C SER A 35 5.28 6.73 4.77
N ALA A 36 3.94 6.76 4.81
CA ALA A 36 3.18 8.01 4.91
C ALA A 36 3.34 8.73 6.26
N ALA A 37 3.66 8.00 7.34
CA ALA A 37 3.95 8.61 8.64
C ALA A 37 5.32 9.29 8.60
N LEU A 38 6.37 8.57 8.19
CA LEU A 38 7.75 9.07 8.09
C LEU A 38 7.86 10.32 7.21
N LEU A 39 7.20 10.31 6.05
CA LEU A 39 7.22 11.45 5.13
C LEU A 39 6.45 12.66 5.69
N ARG A 40 5.42 12.45 6.51
CA ARG A 40 4.60 13.53 7.08
C ARG A 40 5.26 14.16 8.29
N THR A 41 5.97 13.37 9.10
CA THR A 41 6.76 13.87 10.23
C THR A 41 8.06 14.53 9.76
N GLY A 42 8.49 14.25 8.52
CA GLY A 42 9.76 14.73 7.99
C GLY A 42 10.96 13.97 8.57
N GLU A 43 10.73 12.82 9.21
CA GLU A 43 11.78 11.95 9.76
C GLU A 43 12.56 11.21 8.68
N ALA A 44 11.99 11.10 7.47
CA ALA A 44 12.68 10.57 6.31
C ALA A 44 12.24 11.30 5.04
N THR A 45 13.14 11.32 4.05
CA THR A 45 12.89 11.79 2.69
C THR A 45 12.28 10.68 1.82
N LEU A 46 11.71 11.07 0.68
CA LEU A 46 11.19 10.10 -0.30
C LEU A 46 12.28 9.14 -0.81
N ALA A 47 13.53 9.60 -0.91
CA ALA A 47 14.66 8.79 -1.34
C ALA A 47 15.02 7.73 -0.30
N GLU A 48 15.10 8.09 0.98
CA GLU A 48 15.41 7.15 2.08
C GLU A 48 14.31 6.10 2.24
N VAL A 49 13.03 6.49 2.09
CA VAL A 49 11.92 5.53 2.12
C VAL A 49 11.94 4.63 0.88
N SER A 50 12.27 5.17 -0.30
CA SER A 50 12.44 4.38 -1.53
C SER A 50 13.54 3.33 -1.38
N GLU A 51 14.69 3.71 -0.82
CA GLU A 51 15.80 2.79 -0.53
C GLU A 51 15.40 1.70 0.47
N ALA A 52 14.77 2.08 1.60
CA ALA A 52 14.38 1.13 2.64
C ALA A 52 13.31 0.13 2.19
N THR A 53 12.41 0.54 1.29
CA THR A 53 11.33 -0.33 0.78
C THR A 53 11.74 -1.12 -0.46
N GLY A 54 12.83 -0.75 -1.13
CA GLY A 54 13.22 -1.29 -2.44
C GLY A 54 12.28 -0.89 -3.59
N LEU A 55 11.27 -0.06 -3.32
CA LEU A 55 10.39 0.50 -4.34
C LEU A 55 11.07 1.71 -4.96
N ASN A 56 10.96 1.88 -6.28
CA ASN A 56 11.36 3.14 -6.88
C ASN A 56 10.40 4.26 -6.42
N GLN A 57 10.83 5.52 -6.53
CA GLN A 57 10.04 6.65 -6.05
C GLN A 57 8.65 6.75 -6.72
N GLY A 58 8.52 6.35 -7.99
CA GLY A 58 7.23 6.32 -8.69
C GLY A 58 6.28 5.26 -8.13
N GLU A 59 6.78 4.06 -7.86
CA GLU A 59 6.01 2.98 -7.20
C GLU A 59 5.62 3.35 -5.77
N LEU A 60 6.51 4.01 -5.04
CA LEU A 60 6.23 4.51 -3.70
C LEU A 60 5.15 5.59 -3.72
N LEU A 61 5.20 6.52 -4.69
CA LEU A 61 4.16 7.52 -4.86
C LEU A 61 2.81 6.89 -5.25
N ASP A 62 2.81 5.87 -6.11
CA ASP A 62 1.59 5.13 -6.45
C ASP A 62 1.02 4.40 -5.21
N LEU A 63 1.88 3.73 -4.44
CA LEU A 63 1.51 3.08 -3.17
C LEU A 63 0.86 4.07 -2.21
N LEU A 64 1.44 5.26 -2.05
CA LEU A 64 0.93 6.31 -1.19
C LEU A 64 -0.38 6.94 -1.73
N SER A 65 -0.53 6.99 -3.05
CA SER A 65 -1.71 7.55 -3.73
C SER A 65 -2.93 6.63 -3.65
N ARG A 66 -2.72 5.32 -3.57
CA ARG A 66 -3.78 4.31 -3.41
C ARG A 66 -4.35 4.30 -1.99
N ASN A 67 -4.86 5.43 -1.48
CA ASN A 67 -5.66 5.43 -0.24
C ASN A 67 -6.57 6.63 -0.03
N HIS A 68 -7.35 6.99 -1.04
CA HIS A 68 -8.59 7.71 -0.81
C HIS A 68 -9.76 7.06 -1.54
N PRO A 69 -10.41 6.03 -0.95
CA PRO A 69 -11.81 5.82 -1.25
C PRO A 69 -12.59 7.07 -0.77
N GLY A 70 -12.84 8.01 -1.68
CA GLY A 70 -13.72 9.17 -1.46
C GLY A 70 -13.08 10.49 -1.02
N ARG A 71 -11.75 10.66 -1.11
CA ARG A 71 -11.11 11.97 -0.90
C ARG A 71 -10.24 12.28 -2.12
N GLU A 72 -10.69 13.19 -2.98
CA GLU A 72 -9.75 13.79 -3.92
C GLU A 72 -8.59 14.39 -3.11
N PRO A 73 -7.33 14.10 -3.47
CA PRO A 73 -6.22 14.72 -2.79
C PRO A 73 -6.25 16.22 -3.14
N VAL A 74 -6.57 17.05 -2.16
CA VAL A 74 -6.65 18.51 -2.34
C VAL A 74 -5.22 19.05 -2.44
N TRP A 75 -4.64 19.00 -3.63
CA TRP A 75 -3.34 19.59 -3.91
C TRP A 75 -3.40 21.10 -4.19
N ASN A 76 -4.59 21.71 -4.25
CA ASN A 76 -4.72 23.15 -4.48
C ASN A 76 -5.90 23.74 -3.72
N LYS A 77 -5.64 24.31 -2.55
CA LYS A 77 -6.32 25.55 -2.15
C LYS A 77 -5.25 26.59 -1.87
N PRO A 78 -5.14 27.65 -2.70
CA PRO A 78 -4.42 28.84 -2.29
C PRO A 78 -5.02 29.30 -0.95
N ARG A 79 -4.17 29.61 0.04
CA ARG A 79 -4.63 30.30 1.25
C ARG A 79 -5.45 31.51 0.80
N PRO A 80 -6.66 31.75 1.32
CA PRO A 80 -7.23 33.07 1.17
C PRO A 80 -6.28 33.99 1.91
N GLY A 81 -5.59 34.85 1.15
CA GLY A 81 -4.79 35.92 1.70
C GLY A 81 -5.65 36.68 2.70
N GLY A 82 -5.09 36.89 3.89
CA GLY A 82 -5.43 38.11 4.60
C GLY A 82 -5.09 39.28 3.69
N LEU A 83 -5.98 40.25 3.63
CA LEU A 83 -5.76 41.69 3.46
C LEU A 83 -7.13 42.32 3.13
N SER A 84 -7.74 42.88 4.17
CA SER A 84 -8.50 44.14 4.25
C SER A 84 -9.58 44.06 5.31
#